data_AF-A0A4R0I2K9-F1
#
_entry.id   AF-A0A4R0I2K9-F1
#
_cell.length_a   1.000
_cell.length_b   1.000
_cell.length_c   1.000
_cell.angle_alpha   90.00
_cell.angle_beta   90.00
_cell.angle_gamma   90.00
#
_symmetry.space_group_name_H-M   'P 1'
#
loop_
_entity.id
_entity.type
_entity.pdbx_description
1 polymer ?
#
loop_
_entity_poly.entity_id
_entity_poly.type
_entity_poly.pdbx_seq_one_letter_code
_entity_poly.pdbx_strand_id
1 'polypeptide(L)'
;MRFDTVIIGGGLAGLVCGIRLAQSGQRCAIVSRGQSALSFSSGSLDLLSHLPDGQPIDALDSAIKELQCHHAAHPYARLGAEQVRHFAGQAQTLLADCGLALQGDVDTPHQRVTPLGTFRTAWLSPLEVPVKSETNQNTGVVGISGFLDFQPQLAAGALRKRGVNAQAEEIELPLLDRLRDNPSEFRAVNIARLLDAPEHYNALYEALLPLSQQYAMLYLPACFGLTDNSVFTRLNQQLACPLRLLPTLPPSVPGMRMQLLLQQAFIRSGGSWMPGDDVLRADLADQRVTQVWTRKHEDIPLRARNVVLASGSFFSNGLIAGRDRVRETVFDLDVLQSAQRQDWYRDDVFDSQPWQQFGVRTDAQLHGLRQGNAVNNLYVIGSVLGGFDAIAQGCGGGVCVVTALHAAQQISAQGGEQ
;
A
#
# COMPACT_ATOMS: atom_id res chain seq x y z
N MET A 1 1.62 -21.61 -20.88
CA MET A 1 2.93 -21.55 -20.16
C MET A 1 2.85 -22.32 -18.84
N ARG A 2 3.98 -22.77 -18.26
CA ARG A 2 4.00 -23.49 -16.96
C ARG A 2 4.79 -22.71 -15.91
N PHE A 3 4.20 -22.58 -14.72
CA PHE A 3 4.76 -21.93 -13.54
C PHE A 3 4.56 -22.83 -12.32
N ASP A 4 5.29 -22.60 -11.24
CA ASP A 4 4.97 -23.20 -9.95
C ASP A 4 3.79 -22.44 -9.32
N THR A 5 3.85 -21.11 -9.36
CA THR A 5 2.80 -20.24 -8.82
C THR A 5 2.43 -19.11 -9.79
N VAL A 6 1.13 -18.90 -10.04
CA VAL A 6 0.60 -17.73 -10.76
C VAL A 6 -0.11 -16.81 -9.77
N ILE A 7 0.28 -15.55 -9.74
CA ILE A 7 -0.27 -14.52 -8.86
C ILE A 7 -1.08 -13.53 -9.70
N ILE A 8 -2.32 -13.30 -9.30
CA ILE A 8 -3.27 -12.43 -9.98
C ILE A 8 -3.34 -11.11 -9.20
N GLY A 9 -2.69 -10.07 -9.73
CA GLY A 9 -2.63 -8.75 -9.12
C GLY A 9 -1.21 -8.30 -8.80
N GLY A 10 -0.83 -7.13 -9.33
CA GLY A 10 0.50 -6.53 -9.18
C GLY A 10 0.61 -5.48 -8.07
N GLY A 11 -0.19 -5.58 -7.00
CA GLY A 11 -0.11 -4.68 -5.84
C GLY A 11 0.81 -5.17 -4.73
N LEU A 12 0.77 -4.48 -3.58
CA LEU A 12 1.65 -4.77 -2.44
C LEU A 12 1.64 -6.26 -2.03
N ALA A 13 0.45 -6.84 -1.86
CA ALA A 13 0.31 -8.25 -1.48
C ALA A 13 0.89 -9.20 -2.54
N GLY A 14 0.56 -8.98 -3.82
CA GLY A 14 1.04 -9.82 -4.91
C GLY A 14 2.55 -9.74 -5.12
N LEU A 15 3.14 -8.54 -5.02
CA LEU A 15 4.57 -8.32 -5.11
C LEU A 15 5.33 -8.96 -3.94
N VAL A 16 4.89 -8.74 -2.69
CA VAL A 16 5.53 -9.34 -1.51
C VAL A 16 5.46 -10.86 -1.54
N CYS A 17 4.30 -11.43 -1.90
CA CYS A 17 4.14 -12.87 -2.06
C CYS A 17 5.07 -13.40 -3.16
N GLY A 18 5.08 -12.75 -4.33
CA GLY A 18 5.90 -13.14 -5.47
C GLY A 18 7.41 -13.05 -5.20
N ILE A 19 7.88 -12.01 -4.51
CA ILE A 19 9.28 -11.88 -4.11
C ILE A 19 9.66 -13.03 -3.19
N ARG A 20 8.85 -13.31 -2.15
CA ARG A 20 9.14 -14.37 -1.18
C ARG A 20 9.20 -15.76 -1.84
N LEU A 21 8.28 -16.04 -2.76
CA LEU A 21 8.25 -17.31 -3.50
C LEU A 21 9.38 -17.43 -4.52
N ALA A 22 9.71 -16.35 -5.23
CA ALA A 22 10.83 -16.35 -6.17
C ALA A 22 12.18 -16.53 -5.43
N GLN A 23 12.35 -15.91 -4.26
CA GLN A 23 13.51 -16.11 -3.39
C GLN A 23 13.63 -17.56 -2.85
N SER A 24 12.52 -18.29 -2.73
CA SER A 24 12.54 -19.73 -2.41
C SER A 24 12.76 -20.64 -3.62
N GLY A 25 13.05 -20.06 -4.79
CA GLY A 25 13.37 -20.78 -6.03
C GLY A 25 12.16 -21.15 -6.88
N GLN A 26 10.95 -20.71 -6.53
CA GLN A 26 9.76 -21.00 -7.34
C GLN A 26 9.73 -20.19 -8.63
N ARG A 27 9.28 -20.82 -9.71
CA ARG A 27 8.98 -20.13 -10.97
C ARG A 27 7.63 -19.44 -10.86
N CYS A 28 7.66 -18.15 -10.52
CA CYS A 28 6.45 -17.35 -10.32
C CYS A 28 6.14 -16.43 -11.51
N ALA A 29 4.85 -16.24 -11.78
CA ALA A 29 4.35 -15.19 -12.67
C ALA A 29 3.36 -14.27 -11.95
N ILE A 30 3.48 -12.95 -12.14
CA ILE A 30 2.47 -11.98 -11.72
C ILE A 30 1.77 -11.42 -12.96
N VAL A 31 0.45 -11.61 -13.02
CA VAL A 31 -0.44 -11.00 -14.02
C VAL A 31 -1.00 -9.70 -13.43
N SER A 32 -0.70 -8.56 -14.08
CA SER A 32 -1.12 -7.24 -13.59
C SER A 32 -1.88 -6.45 -14.66
N ARG A 33 -3.08 -5.97 -14.32
CA ARG A 33 -3.94 -5.16 -15.19
C ARG A 33 -3.35 -3.80 -15.53
N GLY A 34 -2.39 -3.31 -14.72
CA GLY A 34 -1.80 -1.98 -14.89
C GLY A 34 -1.21 -1.43 -13.59
N GLN A 35 -1.41 -0.13 -13.38
CA GLN A 35 -0.92 0.57 -12.19
C GLN A 35 -1.65 0.10 -10.93
N SER A 36 -0.89 -0.09 -9.85
CA SER A 36 -1.43 -0.55 -8.57
C SER A 36 -2.03 0.60 -7.75
N ALA A 37 -2.89 0.26 -6.79
CA ALA A 37 -3.32 1.15 -5.71
C ALA A 37 -2.14 1.74 -4.91
N LEU A 38 -0.94 1.16 -4.99
CA LEU A 38 0.28 1.76 -4.44
C LEU A 38 0.57 3.16 -5.01
N SER A 39 0.15 3.47 -6.25
CA SER A 39 0.23 4.83 -6.81
C SER A 39 -0.61 5.87 -6.04
N PHE A 40 -1.51 5.43 -5.15
CA PHE A 40 -2.35 6.26 -4.29
C PHE A 40 -1.89 6.21 -2.83
N SER A 41 -0.85 5.42 -2.54
CA SER A 41 -0.32 5.25 -1.19
C SER A 41 0.57 6.43 -0.81
N SER A 42 0.43 6.87 0.44
CA SER A 42 1.37 7.78 1.11
C SER A 42 2.80 7.24 1.30
N GLY A 43 3.07 5.99 0.91
CA GLY A 43 4.34 5.30 1.15
C GLY A 43 4.47 4.68 2.55
N SER A 44 3.68 5.11 3.52
CA SER A 44 3.58 4.46 4.84
C SER A 44 2.61 3.30 4.84
N LEU A 45 2.84 2.34 5.75
CA LEU A 45 2.03 1.16 5.98
C LEU A 45 1.49 1.18 7.41
N ASP A 46 0.20 0.91 7.54
CA ASP A 46 -0.47 0.79 8.84
C ASP A 46 -0.66 -0.72 9.15
N LEU A 47 -0.44 -1.15 10.39
CA LEU A 47 -0.55 -2.56 10.80
C LEU A 47 -1.93 -2.87 11.41
N LEU A 48 -2.28 -2.20 12.50
CA LEU A 48 -3.61 -2.10 13.09
C LEU A 48 -3.60 -0.85 13.98
N SER A 49 -4.61 0.01 13.88
CA SER A 49 -4.68 1.26 14.65
C SER A 49 -5.93 1.36 15.51
N HIS A 50 -7.04 0.80 15.03
CA HIS A 50 -8.32 0.78 15.74
C HIS A 50 -9.00 -0.58 15.57
N LEU A 51 -9.81 -0.95 16.55
CA LEU A 51 -10.73 -2.07 16.48
C LEU A 51 -11.94 -1.72 15.57
N PRO A 52 -12.75 -2.71 15.15
CA PRO A 52 -13.90 -2.47 14.27
C PRO A 52 -14.99 -1.56 14.86
N ASP A 53 -15.01 -1.38 16.18
CA ASP A 53 -15.89 -0.44 16.89
C ASP A 53 -15.35 1.00 16.94
N GLY A 54 -14.13 1.22 16.43
CA GLY A 54 -13.47 2.52 16.38
C GLY A 54 -12.59 2.85 17.59
N GLN A 55 -12.44 1.95 18.58
CA GLN A 55 -11.52 2.18 19.70
C GLN A 55 -10.06 2.07 19.25
N PRO A 56 -9.18 3.00 19.63
CA PRO A 56 -7.75 2.89 19.35
C PRO A 56 -7.16 1.68 20.09
N ILE A 57 -6.16 1.04 19.50
CA ILE A 57 -5.47 -0.09 20.14
C ILE A 57 -4.30 0.38 21.01
N ASP A 58 -4.11 -0.25 22.16
CA ASP A 58 -2.91 -0.04 23.00
C ASP A 58 -1.77 -1.00 22.63
N ALA A 59 -2.10 -2.28 22.39
CA ALA A 59 -1.13 -3.32 22.05
C ALA A 59 -1.71 -4.26 20.98
N LEU A 60 -0.85 -4.67 20.05
CA LEU A 60 -1.26 -5.50 18.92
C LEU A 60 -1.83 -6.85 19.36
N ASP A 61 -1.22 -7.49 20.37
CA ASP A 61 -1.61 -8.86 20.78
C ASP A 61 -2.96 -8.91 21.47
N SER A 62 -3.27 -7.93 22.32
CA SER A 62 -4.58 -7.85 22.96
C SER A 62 -5.65 -7.51 21.93
N ALA A 63 -5.38 -6.57 21.02
CA ALA A 63 -6.30 -6.23 19.95
C ALA A 63 -6.60 -7.43 19.04
N ILE A 64 -5.60 -8.23 18.68
CA ILE A 64 -5.83 -9.44 17.87
C ILE A 64 -6.64 -10.48 18.64
N LYS A 65 -6.41 -10.67 19.95
CA LYS A 65 -7.25 -11.55 20.77
C LYS A 65 -8.71 -11.08 20.81
N GLU A 66 -8.94 -9.78 20.88
CA GLU A 66 -10.28 -9.21 20.81
C GLU A 66 -10.94 -9.45 19.45
N LEU A 67 -10.19 -9.27 18.35
CA LEU A 67 -10.65 -9.64 17.01
C LEU A 67 -11.00 -11.13 16.92
N GLN A 68 -10.26 -12.02 17.58
CA GLN A 68 -10.58 -13.45 17.63
C GLN A 68 -11.90 -13.74 18.33
N CYS A 69 -12.23 -13.00 19.40
CA CYS A 69 -13.46 -13.18 20.15
C CYS A 69 -14.69 -12.63 19.40
N HIS A 70 -14.57 -11.46 18.76
CA HIS A 70 -15.74 -10.71 18.26
C HIS A 70 -15.80 -10.59 16.73
N HIS A 71 -14.69 -10.83 16.03
CA HIS A 71 -14.54 -10.57 14.60
C HIS A 71 -13.77 -11.69 13.88
N ALA A 72 -14.20 -12.94 14.06
CA ALA A 72 -13.51 -14.13 13.53
C ALA A 72 -13.27 -14.13 12.00
N ALA A 73 -14.01 -13.32 11.24
CA ALA A 73 -13.80 -13.16 9.81
C ALA A 73 -12.53 -12.34 9.47
N HIS A 74 -12.06 -11.48 10.39
CA HIS A 74 -10.91 -10.60 10.18
C HIS A 74 -9.63 -11.41 9.89
N PRO A 75 -8.80 -11.02 8.90
CA PRO A 75 -7.58 -11.76 8.56
C PRO A 75 -6.65 -12.01 9.76
N TYR A 76 -6.40 -11.00 10.59
CA TYR A 76 -5.60 -11.18 11.81
C TYR A 76 -6.24 -12.08 12.88
N ALA A 77 -7.57 -12.14 12.97
CA ALA A 77 -8.23 -13.06 13.89
C ALA A 77 -7.92 -14.51 13.48
N ARG A 78 -7.95 -14.80 12.17
CA ARG A 78 -7.64 -16.11 11.60
C ARG A 78 -6.19 -16.53 11.83
N LEU A 79 -5.25 -15.61 11.63
CA LEU A 79 -3.82 -15.90 11.76
C LEU A 79 -3.36 -15.96 13.23
N GLY A 80 -3.94 -15.13 14.10
CA GLY A 80 -3.52 -14.98 15.48
C GLY A 80 -2.29 -14.09 15.66
N ALA A 81 -2.10 -13.61 16.89
CA ALA A 81 -1.14 -12.55 17.21
C ALA A 81 0.32 -12.92 16.89
N GLU A 82 0.72 -14.15 17.23
CA GLU A 82 2.08 -14.65 17.00
C GLU A 82 2.46 -14.62 15.52
N GLN A 83 1.59 -15.16 14.67
CA GLN A 83 1.81 -15.20 13.21
C GLN A 83 1.79 -13.79 12.60
N VAL A 84 0.87 -12.93 13.05
CA VAL A 84 0.81 -11.54 12.56
C VAL A 84 2.11 -10.81 12.89
N ARG A 85 2.62 -10.91 14.12
CA ARG A 85 3.92 -10.34 14.51
C ARG A 85 5.07 -10.93 13.70
N HIS A 86 5.10 -12.25 13.56
CA HIS A 86 6.15 -12.95 12.82
C HIS A 86 6.26 -12.46 11.38
N PHE A 87 5.13 -12.41 10.65
CA PHE A 87 5.12 -11.95 9.27
C PHE A 87 5.27 -10.44 9.13
N ALA A 88 4.83 -9.65 10.10
CA ALA A 88 5.11 -8.22 10.11
C ALA A 88 6.63 -7.97 10.20
N GLY A 89 7.33 -8.65 11.11
CA GLY A 89 8.80 -8.62 11.19
C GLY A 89 9.48 -9.05 9.89
N GLN A 90 9.05 -10.18 9.29
CA GLN A 90 9.59 -10.62 8.00
C GLN A 90 9.33 -9.62 6.86
N ALA A 91 8.18 -8.94 6.88
CA ALA A 91 7.88 -7.91 5.89
C ALA A 91 8.79 -6.70 6.04
N GLN A 92 9.15 -6.27 7.25
CA GLN A 92 10.15 -5.21 7.44
C GLN A 92 11.49 -5.56 6.79
N THR A 93 11.99 -6.77 7.05
CA THR A 93 13.24 -7.26 6.45
C THR A 93 13.14 -7.30 4.93
N LEU A 94 12.07 -7.89 4.37
CA LEU A 94 11.89 -7.99 2.93
C LEU A 94 11.81 -6.61 2.26
N LEU A 95 11.07 -5.66 2.85
CA LEU A 95 10.96 -4.30 2.33
C LEU A 95 12.34 -3.60 2.33
N ALA A 96 13.10 -3.74 3.42
CA ALA A 96 14.46 -3.21 3.50
C ALA A 96 15.39 -3.82 2.45
N ASP A 97 15.35 -5.13 2.24
CA ASP A 97 16.13 -5.84 1.21
C ASP A 97 15.75 -5.39 -0.22
N CYS A 98 14.52 -4.92 -0.42
CA CYS A 98 14.09 -4.33 -1.68
C CYS A 98 14.58 -2.88 -1.88
N GLY A 99 15.31 -2.31 -0.92
CA GLY A 99 15.83 -0.94 -0.95
C GLY A 99 14.86 0.11 -0.40
N LEU A 100 13.81 -0.29 0.32
CA LEU A 100 12.90 0.65 0.99
C LEU A 100 13.43 1.01 2.37
N ALA A 101 14.01 2.20 2.48
CA ALA A 101 14.40 2.77 3.77
C ALA A 101 13.16 3.27 4.52
N LEU A 102 12.68 2.45 5.47
CA LEU A 102 11.52 2.74 6.30
C LEU A 102 11.92 2.87 7.77
N GLN A 103 11.21 3.71 8.51
CA GLN A 103 11.28 3.85 9.97
C GLN A 103 9.99 3.32 10.62
N GLY A 104 10.11 2.89 11.88
CA GLY A 104 9.03 2.31 12.68
C GLY A 104 9.27 0.83 12.94
N ASP A 105 8.55 0.30 13.93
CA ASP A 105 8.61 -1.11 14.29
C ASP A 105 7.24 -1.65 14.71
N VAL A 106 7.05 -2.97 14.67
CA VAL A 106 5.81 -3.64 15.13
C VAL A 106 5.47 -3.25 16.57
N ASP A 107 6.49 -3.13 17.43
CA ASP A 107 6.30 -2.78 18.85
C ASP A 107 6.27 -1.27 19.11
N THR A 108 6.76 -0.47 18.16
CA THR A 108 6.81 1.00 18.29
C THR A 108 6.18 1.67 17.07
N PRO A 109 4.86 1.56 16.87
CA PRO A 109 4.18 2.34 15.86
C PRO A 109 4.29 3.84 16.19
N HIS A 110 4.38 4.68 15.17
CA HIS A 110 4.55 6.12 15.33
C HIS A 110 3.39 6.90 14.74
N GLN A 111 3.24 8.14 15.18
CA GLN A 111 2.31 9.08 14.55
C GLN A 111 3.03 9.84 13.45
N ARG A 112 2.62 9.64 12.19
CA ARG A 112 3.10 10.42 11.04
C ARG A 112 2.23 11.64 10.81
N VAL A 113 2.84 12.70 10.30
CA VAL A 113 2.10 13.90 9.88
C VAL A 113 1.45 13.64 8.52
N THR A 114 0.19 14.02 8.38
CA THR A 114 -0.55 13.93 7.12
C THR A 114 -0.41 15.22 6.30
N PRO A 115 -0.72 15.18 4.99
CA PRO A 115 -0.67 16.37 4.14
C PRO A 115 -1.66 17.47 4.56
N LEU A 116 -2.66 17.12 5.38
CA LEU A 116 -3.62 18.06 5.97
C LEU A 116 -3.18 18.60 7.34
N GLY A 117 -1.95 18.32 7.77
CA GLY A 117 -1.43 18.75 9.07
C GLY A 117 -2.09 18.06 10.27
N THR A 118 -2.56 16.82 10.08
CA THR A 118 -3.07 15.96 11.15
C THR A 118 -2.07 14.84 11.46
N PHE A 119 -2.38 13.99 12.45
CA PHE A 119 -1.56 12.83 12.78
C PHE A 119 -2.33 11.55 12.46
N ARG A 120 -1.63 10.56 11.90
CA ARG A 120 -2.13 9.19 11.74
C ARG A 120 -1.12 8.21 12.29
N THR A 121 -1.58 7.17 12.99
CA THR A 121 -0.72 6.06 13.38
C THR A 121 -0.26 5.31 12.13
N ALA A 122 1.02 4.95 12.09
CA ALA A 122 1.63 4.10 11.07
C ALA A 122 2.56 3.10 11.74
N TRP A 123 2.67 1.94 11.12
CA TRP A 123 3.65 0.93 11.51
C TRP A 123 5.00 1.21 10.85
N LEU A 124 5.00 1.49 9.55
CA LEU A 124 6.20 1.84 8.80
C LEU A 124 5.96 3.11 7.99
N SER A 125 6.93 4.02 7.96
CA SER A 125 6.93 5.19 7.08
C SER A 125 8.27 5.29 6.34
N PRO A 126 8.32 5.83 5.12
CA PRO A 126 9.58 6.28 4.53
C PRO A 126 10.31 7.22 5.48
N LEU A 127 11.65 7.16 5.51
CA LEU A 127 12.46 8.07 6.34
C LEU A 127 12.14 9.55 6.06
N GLU A 128 11.72 9.86 4.85
CA GLU A 128 11.38 11.22 4.41
C GLU A 128 10.13 11.75 5.11
N VAL A 129 9.20 10.89 5.53
CA VAL A 129 7.92 11.30 6.10
C VAL A 129 8.12 11.83 7.52
N PRO A 130 7.61 13.04 7.82
CA PRO A 130 7.71 13.60 9.16
C PRO A 130 6.85 12.80 10.16
N VAL A 131 7.42 12.60 11.34
CA VAL A 131 6.76 11.99 12.51
C VAL A 131 6.46 13.06 13.53
N LYS A 132 5.40 12.86 14.31
CA LYS A 132 5.07 13.72 15.44
C LYS A 132 6.28 13.79 16.36
N SER A 133 6.74 15.01 16.61
CA SER A 133 7.79 15.27 17.60
C SER A 133 7.15 15.87 18.84
N GLU A 134 7.68 15.52 20.00
CA GLU A 134 7.34 16.14 21.28
C GLU A 134 8.03 17.50 21.45
N THR A 135 9.04 17.80 20.61
CA THR A 135 9.70 19.11 20.60
C THR A 135 8.93 20.09 19.73
N ASN A 136 8.58 21.25 20.27
CA ASN A 136 7.92 22.32 19.52
C ASN A 136 8.92 23.09 18.64
N GLN A 137 9.35 22.48 17.54
CA GLN A 137 10.29 23.07 16.59
C GLN A 137 9.59 24.06 15.66
N ASN A 138 10.23 25.21 15.41
CA ASN A 138 9.77 26.15 14.40
C ASN A 138 9.83 25.50 13.01
N THR A 139 8.67 25.20 12.43
CA THR A 139 8.54 24.38 11.22
C THR A 139 8.01 25.22 10.05
N GLY A 140 8.76 25.26 8.96
CA GLY A 140 8.32 25.85 7.69
C GLY A 140 7.60 24.81 6.85
N VAL A 141 6.30 24.99 6.61
CA VAL A 141 5.51 24.17 5.68
C VAL A 141 5.52 24.84 4.32
N VAL A 142 6.39 24.34 3.44
CA VAL A 142 6.73 24.94 2.17
C VAL A 142 5.86 24.37 1.06
N GLY A 143 5.13 25.23 0.36
CA GLY A 143 4.49 24.91 -0.91
C GLY A 143 5.35 25.31 -2.11
N ILE A 144 5.06 24.71 -3.26
CA ILE A 144 5.57 25.18 -4.56
C ILE A 144 4.47 26.02 -5.18
N SER A 145 4.80 27.22 -5.66
CA SER A 145 3.76 28.10 -6.17
C SER A 145 2.93 27.47 -7.27
N GLY A 146 1.61 27.66 -7.26
CA GLY A 146 0.66 27.06 -8.21
C GLY A 146 0.46 25.55 -8.08
N PHE A 147 1.06 24.88 -7.09
CA PHE A 147 0.92 23.43 -6.93
C PHE A 147 -0.34 23.06 -6.17
N LEU A 148 -1.36 22.58 -6.88
CA LEU A 148 -2.69 22.38 -6.32
C LEU A 148 -2.84 21.14 -5.43
N ASP A 149 -1.95 20.15 -5.57
CA ASP A 149 -2.02 18.88 -4.84
C ASP A 149 -1.54 18.99 -3.37
N PHE A 150 -1.08 20.18 -2.94
CA PHE A 150 -0.63 20.44 -1.58
C PHE A 150 -0.97 21.87 -1.13
N GLN A 151 -1.56 22.01 0.05
CA GLN A 151 -2.03 23.30 0.58
C GLN A 151 -1.26 23.65 1.87
N PRO A 152 -0.14 24.39 1.81
CA PRO A 152 0.72 24.62 2.96
C PRO A 152 0.02 25.41 4.07
N GLN A 153 -0.85 26.36 3.73
CA GLN A 153 -1.61 27.16 4.71
C GLN A 153 -2.58 26.28 5.51
N LEU A 154 -3.23 25.31 4.85
CA LEU A 154 -4.14 24.37 5.52
C LEU A 154 -3.35 23.45 6.46
N ALA A 155 -2.25 22.87 5.98
CA ALA A 155 -1.39 22.00 6.77
C ALA A 155 -0.79 22.71 7.99
N ALA A 156 -0.19 23.89 7.79
CA ALA A 156 0.36 24.70 8.88
C ALA A 156 -0.72 25.16 9.87
N GLY A 157 -1.91 25.54 9.39
CA GLY A 157 -3.05 25.89 10.24
C GLY A 157 -3.51 24.72 11.12
N ALA A 158 -3.61 23.51 10.55
CA ALA A 158 -4.00 22.32 11.27
C ALA A 158 -2.94 21.84 12.27
N LEU A 159 -1.66 22.01 11.95
CA LEU A 159 -0.52 21.74 12.84
C LEU A 159 -0.50 22.71 14.03
N ARG A 160 -0.73 24.01 13.80
CA ARG A 160 -0.83 25.01 14.87
C ARG A 160 -1.96 24.72 15.85
N LYS A 161 -3.12 24.29 15.35
CA LYS A 161 -4.24 23.84 16.20
C LYS A 161 -3.89 22.63 17.08
N ARG A 162 -2.80 21.93 16.78
CA ARG A 162 -2.29 20.75 17.51
C ARG A 162 -1.01 21.04 18.29
N GLY A 163 -0.67 22.32 18.47
CA GLY A 163 0.46 22.74 19.30
C GLY A 163 1.83 22.75 18.59
N VAL A 164 1.88 22.52 17.28
CA VAL A 164 3.12 22.63 16.50
C VAL A 164 3.31 24.07 16.02
N ASN A 165 4.47 24.66 16.28
CA ASN A 165 4.86 25.97 15.76
C ASN A 165 5.17 25.86 14.25
N ALA A 166 4.12 25.98 13.43
CA ALA A 166 4.21 25.85 11.98
C ALA A 166 3.77 27.12 11.26
N GLN A 167 4.53 27.52 10.24
CA GLN A 167 4.20 28.63 9.33
C GLN A 167 4.19 28.13 7.89
N ALA A 168 3.32 28.70 7.07
CA ALA A 168 3.25 28.35 5.65
C ALA A 168 4.16 29.27 4.86
N GLU A 169 4.96 28.68 3.99
CA GLU A 169 5.89 29.36 3.09
C GLU A 169 5.63 28.89 1.65
N GLU A 170 6.11 29.65 0.69
CA GLU A 170 5.97 29.33 -0.72
C GLU A 170 7.30 29.59 -1.44
N ILE A 171 7.73 28.64 -2.26
CA ILE A 171 8.89 28.82 -3.14
C ILE A 171 8.45 28.92 -4.59
N GLU A 172 9.20 29.72 -5.34
CA GLU A 172 9.08 29.82 -6.79
C GLU A 172 10.16 28.96 -7.46
N LEU A 173 9.75 28.17 -8.45
CA LEU A 173 10.64 27.33 -9.24
C LEU A 173 10.32 27.53 -10.73
N PRO A 174 10.93 28.54 -11.38
CA PRO A 174 10.64 28.86 -12.79
C PRO A 174 10.89 27.71 -13.76
N LEU A 175 11.77 26.76 -13.40
CA LEU A 175 12.00 25.54 -14.19
C LEU A 175 10.73 24.70 -14.36
N LEU A 176 9.75 24.83 -13.46
CA LEU A 176 8.48 24.12 -13.51
C LEU A 176 7.42 24.84 -14.37
N ASP A 177 7.69 26.05 -14.88
CA ASP A 177 6.68 26.87 -15.57
C ASP A 177 6.12 26.18 -16.82
N ARG A 178 6.93 25.40 -17.53
CA ARG A 178 6.45 24.58 -18.67
C ARG A 178 5.35 23.59 -18.29
N LEU A 179 5.36 23.09 -17.05
CA LEU A 179 4.31 22.21 -16.55
C LEU A 179 3.03 22.99 -16.19
N ARG A 180 3.11 24.31 -15.99
CA ARG A 180 1.95 25.16 -15.69
C ARG A 180 1.11 25.50 -16.91
N ASP A 181 1.69 25.40 -18.11
CA ASP A 181 0.97 25.58 -19.38
C ASP A 181 -0.25 24.65 -19.49
N ASN A 182 -0.21 23.52 -18.79
CA ASN A 182 -1.36 22.63 -18.63
C ASN A 182 -1.55 22.23 -17.16
N PRO A 183 -2.64 22.64 -16.48
CA PRO A 183 -2.93 22.25 -15.10
C PRO A 183 -3.03 20.74 -14.85
N SER A 184 -3.27 19.92 -15.89
CA SER A 184 -3.22 18.45 -15.74
C SER A 184 -1.80 17.92 -15.60
N GLU A 185 -0.80 18.68 -16.06
CA GLU A 185 0.63 18.31 -16.02
C GLU A 185 1.32 18.79 -14.75
N PHE A 186 0.79 19.79 -14.03
CA PHE A 186 1.35 20.30 -12.77
C PHE A 186 1.01 19.38 -11.57
N ARG A 187 1.42 18.11 -11.68
CA ARG A 187 1.19 17.02 -10.72
C ARG A 187 2.50 16.56 -10.09
N ALA A 188 2.42 16.02 -8.87
CA ALA A 188 3.60 15.60 -8.09
C ALA A 188 4.60 14.73 -8.88
N VAL A 189 4.09 13.78 -9.68
CA VAL A 189 4.92 12.86 -10.47
C VAL A 189 5.65 13.55 -11.62
N ASN A 190 5.02 14.52 -12.28
CA ASN A 190 5.65 15.26 -13.36
C ASN A 190 6.68 16.26 -12.82
N ILE A 191 6.37 16.89 -11.67
CA ILE A 191 7.35 17.71 -10.94
C ILE A 191 8.54 16.85 -10.54
N ALA A 192 8.32 15.63 -10.03
CA ALA A 192 9.40 14.71 -9.67
C ALA A 192 10.32 14.35 -10.82
N ARG A 193 9.78 14.14 -12.02
CA ARG A 193 10.60 13.87 -13.23
C ARG A 193 11.56 15.01 -13.57
N LEU A 194 11.19 16.26 -13.26
CA LEU A 194 12.09 17.41 -13.42
C LEU A 194 13.03 17.54 -12.22
N LEU A 195 12.52 17.50 -10.99
CA LEU A 195 13.34 17.71 -9.80
C LEU A 195 14.34 16.58 -9.51
N ASP A 196 14.12 15.38 -10.05
CA ASP A 196 15.07 14.26 -9.99
C ASP A 196 16.24 14.40 -10.98
N ALA A 197 16.14 15.31 -11.97
CA ALA A 197 17.20 15.53 -12.93
C ALA A 197 18.37 16.30 -12.29
N PRO A 198 19.62 15.80 -12.36
CA PRO A 198 20.78 16.43 -11.70
C PRO A 198 20.98 17.91 -12.07
N GLU A 199 20.66 18.31 -13.30
CA GLU A 199 20.74 19.68 -13.80
C GLU A 199 19.76 20.66 -13.12
N HIS A 200 18.70 20.15 -12.48
CA HIS A 200 17.68 20.96 -11.81
C HIS A 200 17.88 21.04 -10.29
N TYR A 201 18.82 20.26 -9.73
CA TYR A 201 19.11 20.22 -8.29
C TYR A 201 19.41 21.60 -7.71
N ASN A 202 20.29 22.39 -8.36
CA ASN A 202 20.73 23.67 -7.81
C ASN A 202 19.57 24.65 -7.62
N ALA A 203 18.60 24.67 -8.54
CA ALA A 203 17.44 25.56 -8.44
C ALA A 203 16.55 25.22 -7.23
N LEU A 204 16.33 23.93 -6.96
CA LEU A 204 15.59 23.50 -5.77
C LEU A 204 16.35 23.84 -4.48
N TYR A 205 17.67 23.59 -4.46
CA TYR A 205 18.51 23.90 -3.31
C TYR A 205 18.52 25.40 -2.98
N GLU A 206 18.74 26.26 -3.99
CA GLU A 206 18.78 27.72 -3.83
C GLU A 206 17.45 28.28 -3.33
N ALA A 207 16.32 27.74 -3.79
CA ALA A 207 14.99 28.14 -3.34
C ALA A 207 14.71 27.75 -1.87
N LEU A 208 15.25 26.62 -1.40
CA LEU A 208 15.06 26.14 -0.03
C LEU A 208 16.06 26.71 0.98
N LEU A 209 17.24 27.15 0.53
CA LEU A 209 18.34 27.56 1.41
C LEU A 209 17.95 28.69 2.39
N PRO A 210 17.31 29.80 1.96
CA PRO A 210 16.92 30.87 2.89
C PRO A 210 15.93 30.37 3.97
N LEU A 211 14.96 29.55 3.56
CA LEU A 211 13.97 28.97 4.49
C LEU A 211 14.64 28.02 5.49
N SER A 212 15.64 27.24 5.05
CA SER A 212 16.37 26.33 5.94
C SER A 212 17.18 27.05 7.02
N GLN A 213 17.51 28.33 6.83
CA GLN A 213 18.20 29.16 7.81
C GLN A 213 17.22 29.83 8.80
N GLN A 214 15.95 29.99 8.41
CA GLN A 214 14.90 30.61 9.22
C GLN A 214 14.15 29.60 10.12
N TYR A 215 14.03 28.35 9.66
CA TYR A 215 13.27 27.30 10.34
C TYR A 215 14.17 26.22 10.92
N ALA A 216 13.70 25.55 11.97
CA ALA A 216 14.37 24.39 12.56
C ALA A 216 14.04 23.09 11.82
N MET A 217 12.98 23.09 11.01
CA MET A 217 12.55 21.97 10.18
C MET A 217 11.74 22.48 8.98
N LEU A 218 11.92 21.85 7.81
CA LEU A 218 11.11 22.13 6.63
C LEU A 218 10.25 20.91 6.26
N TYR A 219 8.98 21.16 5.96
CA TYR A 219 8.07 20.20 5.33
C TYR A 219 7.78 20.66 3.91
N LEU A 220 8.01 19.79 2.93
CA LEU A 220 7.77 20.05 1.53
C LEU A 220 6.85 18.95 0.95
N PRO A 221 6.01 19.22 -0.07
CA PRO A 221 5.33 18.16 -0.78
C PRO A 221 6.32 17.14 -1.37
N ALA A 222 5.98 15.86 -1.30
CA ALA A 222 6.73 14.75 -1.90
C ALA A 222 6.61 14.78 -3.42
N CYS A 223 7.40 15.65 -4.05
CA CYS A 223 7.40 15.93 -5.48
C CYS A 223 8.77 15.68 -6.12
N PHE A 224 9.59 14.83 -5.51
CA PHE A 224 10.84 14.28 -6.03
C PHE A 224 11.13 12.95 -5.34
N GLY A 225 12.14 12.22 -5.80
CA GLY A 225 12.50 10.89 -5.35
C GLY A 225 11.60 9.82 -5.94
N LEU A 226 11.34 9.88 -7.26
CA LEU A 226 10.45 8.93 -7.94
C LEU A 226 11.07 7.53 -8.07
N THR A 227 12.40 7.46 -8.17
CA THR A 227 13.13 6.19 -8.37
C THR A 227 14.05 5.83 -7.20
N ASP A 228 14.64 6.82 -6.55
CA ASP A 228 15.49 6.67 -5.35
C ASP A 228 15.31 7.86 -4.38
N ASN A 229 16.17 7.98 -3.37
CA ASN A 229 16.16 9.05 -2.37
C ASN A 229 17.39 9.98 -2.44
N SER A 230 18.13 9.98 -3.55
CA SER A 230 19.39 10.72 -3.69
C SER A 230 19.22 12.23 -3.51
N VAL A 231 18.20 12.84 -4.14
CA VAL A 231 17.88 14.27 -3.99
C VAL A 231 17.56 14.61 -2.53
N PHE A 232 16.73 13.79 -1.88
CA PHE A 232 16.38 13.97 -0.47
C PHE A 232 17.61 13.94 0.44
N THR A 233 18.47 12.93 0.26
CA THR A 233 19.68 12.77 1.06
C THR A 233 20.65 13.94 0.83
N ARG A 234 20.84 14.37 -0.41
CA ARG A 234 21.74 15.48 -0.75
C ARG A 234 21.23 16.82 -0.18
N LEU A 235 19.92 17.08 -0.25
CA LEU A 235 19.32 18.28 0.37
C LEU A 235 19.53 18.29 1.89
N ASN A 236 19.28 17.17 2.58
CA ASN A 236 19.47 17.08 4.03
C ASN A 236 20.96 17.18 4.47
N GLN A 237 21.91 16.91 3.57
CA GLN A 237 23.34 17.11 3.84
C GLN A 237 23.78 18.57 3.68
N GLN A 238 23.06 19.38 2.91
CA GLN A 238 23.48 20.73 2.53
C GLN A 238 22.64 21.85 3.15
N LEU A 239 21.36 21.61 3.42
CA LEU A 239 20.48 22.59 4.06
C LEU A 239 20.84 22.78 5.55
N ALA A 240 20.55 23.97 6.08
CA ALA A 240 20.87 24.32 7.47
C ALA A 240 19.95 23.64 8.50
N CYS A 241 18.83 23.05 8.07
CA CYS A 241 17.92 22.28 8.90
C CYS A 241 17.41 21.01 8.18
N PRO A 242 16.87 20.02 8.92
CA PRO A 242 16.26 18.84 8.30
C PRO A 242 15.08 19.19 7.40
N LEU A 243 14.99 18.48 6.27
CA LEU A 243 13.88 18.50 5.33
C LEU A 243 13.11 17.18 5.44
N ARG A 244 11.78 17.24 5.50
CA ARG A 244 10.86 16.10 5.43
C ARG A 244 9.83 16.30 4.33
N LEU A 245 9.30 15.20 3.81
CA LEU A 245 8.37 15.19 2.70
C LEU A 245 6.98 14.72 3.14
N LEU A 246 5.98 15.54 2.85
CA LEU A 246 4.57 15.19 3.04
C LEU A 246 4.02 14.62 1.72
N PRO A 247 3.37 13.44 1.74
CA PRO A 247 2.70 12.92 0.56
C PRO A 247 1.71 13.93 -0.04
N THR A 248 1.41 13.82 -1.33
CA THR A 248 0.47 14.71 -2.03
C THR A 248 -0.81 13.97 -2.39
N LEU A 249 -1.77 14.67 -3.01
CA LEU A 249 -2.86 13.98 -3.70
C LEU A 249 -2.30 13.00 -4.75
N PRO A 250 -3.00 11.88 -5.01
CA PRO A 250 -2.59 10.93 -6.03
C PRO A 250 -2.49 11.56 -7.43
N PRO A 251 -1.52 11.12 -8.26
CA PRO A 251 -0.57 10.04 -8.01
C PRO A 251 0.56 10.43 -7.03
N SER A 252 0.90 9.50 -6.15
CA SER A 252 1.86 9.68 -5.06
C SER A 252 3.26 9.17 -5.43
N VAL A 253 4.24 10.07 -5.37
CA VAL A 253 5.66 9.76 -5.63
C VAL A 253 6.21 8.66 -4.71
N PRO A 254 6.08 8.71 -3.37
CA PRO A 254 6.60 7.64 -2.51
C PRO A 254 5.90 6.29 -2.74
N GLY A 255 4.60 6.31 -3.08
CA GLY A 255 3.85 5.11 -3.42
C GLY A 255 4.31 4.46 -4.74
N MET A 256 4.55 5.29 -5.75
CA MET A 256 5.12 4.85 -7.04
C MET A 256 6.54 4.30 -6.88
N ARG A 257 7.41 4.96 -6.09
CA ARG A 257 8.76 4.46 -5.78
C ARG A 257 8.69 3.09 -5.11
N MET A 258 7.79 2.90 -4.15
CA MET A 258 7.58 1.59 -3.51
C MET A 258 7.18 0.50 -4.51
N GLN A 259 6.22 0.79 -5.39
CA GLN A 259 5.82 -0.16 -6.43
C GLN A 259 6.99 -0.51 -7.36
N LEU A 260 7.75 0.49 -7.81
CA LEU A 260 8.90 0.30 -8.68
C LEU A 260 9.96 -0.61 -8.05
N LEU A 261 10.37 -0.32 -6.81
CA LEU A 261 11.42 -1.08 -6.12
C LEU A 261 11.01 -2.54 -5.88
N LEU A 262 9.75 -2.77 -5.48
CA LEU A 262 9.21 -4.11 -5.31
C LEU A 262 9.09 -4.88 -6.64
N GLN A 263 8.62 -4.22 -7.69
CA GLN A 263 8.55 -4.83 -9.02
C GLN A 263 9.95 -5.23 -9.53
N GLN A 264 10.94 -4.34 -9.37
CA GLN A 264 12.32 -4.65 -9.73
C GLN A 264 12.88 -5.81 -8.89
N ALA A 265 12.60 -5.84 -7.59
CA ALA A 265 13.04 -6.93 -6.71
C ALA A 265 12.43 -8.28 -7.14
N PHE A 266 11.15 -8.31 -7.52
CA PHE A 266 10.50 -9.51 -8.04
C PHE A 266 11.17 -10.01 -9.32
N ILE A 267 11.40 -9.13 -10.29
CA ILE A 267 12.04 -9.47 -11.57
C ILE A 267 13.49 -9.94 -11.33
N ARG A 268 14.26 -9.23 -10.48
CA ARG A 268 15.63 -9.64 -10.11
C ARG A 268 15.67 -10.99 -9.42
N SER A 269 14.61 -11.38 -8.71
CA SER A 269 14.48 -12.69 -8.07
C SER A 269 14.09 -13.81 -9.05
N GLY A 270 13.98 -13.53 -10.36
CA GLY A 270 13.61 -14.51 -11.39
C GLY A 270 12.12 -14.59 -11.70
N GLY A 271 11.31 -13.69 -11.12
CA GLY A 271 9.88 -13.60 -11.35
C GLY A 271 9.51 -13.11 -12.76
N SER A 272 8.48 -13.69 -13.35
CA SER A 272 7.92 -13.26 -14.64
C SER A 272 6.82 -12.21 -14.45
N TRP A 273 7.06 -10.98 -14.89
CA TRP A 273 6.10 -9.89 -14.79
C TRP A 273 5.29 -9.73 -16.10
N MET A 274 3.96 -9.78 -16.03
CA MET A 274 3.06 -9.65 -17.18
C MET A 274 2.23 -8.36 -17.06
N PRO A 275 2.72 -7.22 -17.58
CA PRO A 275 2.07 -5.92 -17.44
C PRO A 275 0.89 -5.72 -18.41
N GLY A 276 -0.15 -5.05 -17.93
CA GLY A 276 -1.33 -4.69 -18.71
C GLY A 276 -2.13 -5.91 -19.19
N ASP A 277 -2.05 -7.03 -18.47
CA ASP A 277 -2.79 -8.25 -18.76
C ASP A 277 -3.81 -8.54 -17.65
N ASP A 278 -4.94 -9.11 -18.04
CA ASP A 278 -6.09 -9.34 -17.16
C ASP A 278 -6.42 -10.83 -17.16
N VAL A 279 -6.54 -11.42 -15.98
CA VAL A 279 -7.13 -12.76 -15.87
C VAL A 279 -8.63 -12.65 -16.10
N LEU A 280 -9.14 -13.43 -17.04
CA LEU A 280 -10.55 -13.41 -17.44
C LEU A 280 -11.37 -14.51 -16.77
N ARG A 281 -10.77 -15.70 -16.63
CA ARG A 281 -11.40 -16.89 -16.06
C ARG A 281 -10.33 -17.92 -15.66
N ALA A 282 -10.74 -18.92 -14.92
CA ALA A 282 -9.94 -20.09 -14.63
C ALA A 282 -10.76 -21.38 -14.75
N ASP A 283 -10.09 -22.48 -15.12
CA ASP A 283 -10.71 -23.81 -15.17
C ASP A 283 -10.37 -24.58 -13.89
N LEU A 284 -11.40 -25.17 -13.28
CA LEU A 284 -11.30 -25.93 -12.04
C LEU A 284 -11.62 -27.40 -12.31
N ALA A 285 -10.84 -28.30 -11.73
CA ALA A 285 -11.11 -29.73 -11.66
C ALA A 285 -10.76 -30.21 -10.24
N ASP A 286 -11.60 -31.05 -9.65
CA ASP A 286 -11.37 -31.66 -8.31
C ASP A 286 -10.97 -30.64 -7.23
N GLN A 287 -11.70 -29.51 -7.16
CA GLN A 287 -11.44 -28.42 -6.22
C GLN A 287 -10.03 -27.81 -6.34
N ARG A 288 -9.45 -27.85 -7.54
CA ARG A 288 -8.15 -27.26 -7.85
C ARG A 288 -8.23 -26.45 -9.13
N VAL A 289 -7.53 -25.31 -9.15
CA VAL A 289 -7.31 -24.53 -10.37
C VAL A 289 -6.29 -25.26 -11.24
N THR A 290 -6.67 -25.52 -12.49
CA THR A 290 -5.81 -26.23 -13.47
C THR A 290 -5.24 -25.29 -14.53
N GLN A 291 -6.02 -24.28 -14.93
CA GLN A 291 -5.67 -23.35 -15.99
C GLN A 291 -6.18 -21.95 -15.66
N VAL A 292 -5.35 -20.94 -15.91
CA VAL A 292 -5.68 -19.51 -15.77
C VAL A 292 -5.60 -18.87 -17.14
N TRP A 293 -6.67 -18.22 -17.57
CA TRP A 293 -6.81 -17.63 -18.90
C TRP A 293 -6.71 -16.12 -18.82
N THR A 294 -5.84 -15.53 -19.63
CA THR A 294 -5.60 -14.08 -19.63
C THR A 294 -5.98 -13.44 -20.95
N ARG A 295 -6.22 -12.13 -20.93
CA ARG A 295 -6.61 -11.37 -22.13
C ARG A 295 -5.53 -11.43 -23.21
N LYS A 296 -4.26 -11.21 -22.84
CA LYS A 296 -3.17 -11.09 -23.83
C LYS A 296 -2.68 -12.42 -24.38
N HIS A 297 -2.93 -13.52 -23.67
CA HIS A 297 -2.46 -14.85 -24.08
C HIS A 297 -3.56 -15.70 -24.73
N GLU A 298 -4.76 -15.14 -24.93
CA GLU A 298 -5.88 -15.73 -25.67
C GLU A 298 -6.09 -17.23 -25.39
N ASP A 299 -5.65 -18.11 -26.28
CA ASP A 299 -5.82 -19.56 -26.25
C ASP A 299 -4.69 -20.31 -25.52
N ILE A 300 -3.67 -19.61 -25.01
CA ILE A 300 -2.53 -20.17 -24.28
C ILE A 300 -2.71 -19.94 -22.77
N PRO A 301 -3.21 -20.93 -22.01
CA PRO A 301 -3.41 -20.77 -20.57
C PRO A 301 -2.09 -20.78 -19.79
N LEU A 302 -2.10 -20.10 -18.65
CA LEU A 302 -1.10 -20.27 -17.60
C LEU A 302 -1.48 -21.48 -16.76
N ARG A 303 -0.56 -22.45 -16.66
CA ARG A 303 -0.71 -23.65 -15.83
C ARG A 303 0.21 -23.53 -14.63
N ALA A 304 -0.35 -23.68 -13.43
CA ALA A 304 0.41 -23.54 -12.19
C ALA A 304 0.03 -24.62 -11.17
N ARG A 305 0.98 -24.95 -10.28
CA ARG A 305 0.69 -25.82 -9.13
C ARG A 305 -0.19 -25.10 -8.13
N ASN A 306 0.12 -23.82 -7.90
CA ASN A 306 -0.59 -22.91 -7.00
C ASN A 306 -1.03 -21.64 -7.72
N VAL A 307 -2.12 -21.04 -7.25
CA VAL A 307 -2.64 -19.76 -7.72
C VAL A 307 -2.87 -18.86 -6.52
N VAL A 308 -2.51 -17.60 -6.65
CA VAL A 308 -2.69 -16.59 -5.60
C VAL A 308 -3.56 -15.46 -6.14
N LEU A 309 -4.72 -15.24 -5.53
CA LEU A 309 -5.61 -14.12 -5.81
C LEU A 309 -5.24 -12.93 -4.92
N ALA A 310 -4.61 -11.92 -5.54
CA ALA A 310 -4.22 -10.64 -4.94
C ALA A 310 -4.79 -9.46 -5.75
N SER A 311 -6.00 -9.63 -6.30
CA SER A 311 -6.60 -8.75 -7.31
C SER A 311 -7.04 -7.38 -6.79
N GLY A 312 -6.98 -7.16 -5.47
CA GLY A 312 -7.51 -5.97 -4.82
C GLY A 312 -9.04 -5.98 -4.75
N SER A 313 -9.60 -5.05 -3.97
CA SER A 313 -11.05 -4.94 -3.78
C SER A 313 -11.73 -4.19 -4.96
N PHE A 314 -12.75 -3.39 -4.68
CA PHE A 314 -13.53 -2.62 -5.66
C PHE A 314 -12.66 -1.72 -6.55
N PHE A 315 -11.70 -0.98 -5.97
CA PHE A 315 -10.85 -0.05 -6.71
C PHE A 315 -10.04 -0.71 -7.84
N SER A 316 -9.62 -1.97 -7.64
CA SER A 316 -8.83 -2.73 -8.59
C SER A 316 -9.67 -3.68 -9.45
N ASN A 317 -11.00 -3.59 -9.34
CA ASN A 317 -11.96 -4.48 -10.00
C ASN A 317 -11.76 -5.97 -9.69
N GLY A 318 -11.20 -6.31 -8.52
CA GLY A 318 -11.20 -7.71 -8.05
C GLY A 318 -12.55 -8.10 -7.46
N LEU A 319 -13.30 -7.13 -6.94
CA LEU A 319 -14.72 -7.22 -6.59
C LEU A 319 -15.55 -6.27 -7.45
N ILE A 320 -16.72 -6.73 -7.88
CA ILE A 320 -17.69 -5.91 -8.62
C ILE A 320 -19.00 -5.90 -7.85
N ALA A 321 -19.48 -4.70 -7.51
CA ALA A 321 -20.80 -4.48 -6.94
C ALA A 321 -21.85 -4.42 -8.07
N GLY A 322 -22.68 -5.46 -8.18
CA GLY A 322 -23.89 -5.44 -8.99
C GLY A 322 -25.07 -4.80 -8.26
N ARG A 323 -26.26 -4.87 -8.88
CA ARG A 323 -27.51 -4.42 -8.24
C ARG A 323 -27.87 -5.27 -7.02
N ASP A 324 -27.76 -6.60 -7.19
CA ASP A 324 -28.28 -7.55 -6.20
C ASP A 324 -27.18 -8.18 -5.33
N ARG A 325 -25.92 -8.19 -5.79
CA ARG A 325 -24.79 -8.80 -5.06
C ARG A 325 -23.44 -8.24 -5.47
N VAL A 326 -22.48 -8.34 -4.57
CA VAL A 326 -21.04 -8.24 -4.85
C VAL A 326 -20.51 -9.61 -5.28
N ARG A 327 -19.65 -9.62 -6.30
CA ARG A 327 -19.00 -10.85 -6.80
C ARG A 327 -17.49 -10.66 -6.97
N GLU A 328 -16.74 -11.73 -6.73
CA GLU A 328 -15.37 -11.88 -7.20
C GLU A 328 -15.39 -12.14 -8.72
N THR A 329 -14.33 -11.73 -9.43
CA THR A 329 -14.37 -11.58 -10.89
C THR A 329 -13.81 -12.75 -11.69
N VAL A 330 -13.01 -13.64 -11.09
CA VAL A 330 -12.25 -14.66 -11.82
C VAL A 330 -12.76 -16.08 -11.56
N PHE A 331 -13.00 -16.43 -10.30
CA PHE A 331 -13.28 -17.80 -9.85
C PHE A 331 -14.70 -17.98 -9.30
N ASP A 332 -15.48 -16.90 -9.18
CA ASP A 332 -16.81 -16.90 -8.58
C ASP A 332 -16.78 -17.41 -7.12
N LEU A 333 -15.83 -16.86 -6.34
CA LEU A 333 -15.66 -17.20 -4.92
C LEU A 333 -16.78 -16.63 -4.06
N ASP A 334 -16.99 -17.27 -2.91
CA ASP A 334 -17.95 -16.83 -1.90
C ASP A 334 -17.50 -15.49 -1.31
N VAL A 335 -18.34 -14.47 -1.43
CA VAL A 335 -18.07 -13.13 -0.90
C VAL A 335 -18.82 -12.92 0.42
N LEU A 336 -18.09 -12.54 1.46
CA LEU A 336 -18.64 -11.99 2.70
C LEU A 336 -19.29 -10.64 2.37
N GLN A 337 -20.61 -10.56 2.51
CA GLN A 337 -21.39 -9.35 2.23
C GLN A 337 -22.69 -9.36 3.01
N SER A 338 -23.26 -8.18 3.22
CA SER A 338 -24.62 -8.04 3.76
C SER A 338 -25.66 -8.50 2.73
N ALA A 339 -26.73 -9.15 3.19
CA ALA A 339 -27.74 -9.74 2.32
C ALA A 339 -28.61 -8.70 1.61
N GLN A 340 -29.02 -7.64 2.29
CA GLN A 340 -29.87 -6.60 1.72
C GLN A 340 -29.05 -5.37 1.33
N ARG A 341 -29.37 -4.77 0.18
CA ARG A 341 -28.64 -3.62 -0.38
C ARG A 341 -28.63 -2.40 0.55
N GLN A 342 -29.70 -2.19 1.31
CA GLN A 342 -29.82 -1.09 2.28
C GLN A 342 -28.79 -1.20 3.42
N ASP A 343 -28.32 -2.41 3.73
CA ASP A 343 -27.36 -2.66 4.81
C ASP A 343 -25.89 -2.52 4.33
N TRP A 344 -25.68 -2.09 3.08
CA TRP A 344 -24.33 -1.95 2.52
C TRP A 344 -23.69 -0.63 2.94
N TYR A 345 -24.48 0.38 3.27
CA TYR A 345 -24.05 1.74 3.57
C TYR A 345 -24.76 2.26 4.82
N ARG A 346 -24.16 3.26 5.44
CA ARG A 346 -24.76 4.08 6.49
C ARG A 346 -25.16 5.42 5.90
N ASP A 347 -26.01 6.15 6.62
CA ASP A 347 -26.50 7.45 6.19
C ASP A 347 -25.40 8.53 6.20
N ASP A 348 -24.51 8.50 7.19
CA ASP A 348 -23.34 9.38 7.22
C ASP A 348 -22.25 8.83 6.30
N VAL A 349 -21.85 9.63 5.32
CA VAL A 349 -20.80 9.29 4.34
C VAL A 349 -19.40 9.21 4.97
N PHE A 350 -19.20 9.85 6.13
CA PHE A 350 -17.92 9.85 6.84
C PHE A 350 -17.76 8.68 7.81
N ASP A 351 -18.84 7.95 8.10
CA ASP A 351 -18.78 6.74 8.89
C ASP A 351 -18.06 5.60 8.15
N SER A 352 -17.49 4.67 8.91
CA SER A 352 -17.08 3.36 8.39
C SER A 352 -18.29 2.65 7.79
N GLN A 353 -18.17 2.31 6.51
CA GLN A 353 -19.26 1.75 5.73
C GLN A 353 -19.19 0.22 5.74
N PRO A 354 -20.32 -0.50 5.91
CA PRO A 354 -20.33 -1.97 5.90
C PRO A 354 -19.68 -2.58 4.65
N TRP A 355 -19.88 -1.98 3.48
CA TRP A 355 -19.29 -2.46 2.23
C TRP A 355 -17.76 -2.48 2.23
N GLN A 356 -17.09 -1.69 3.07
CA GLN A 356 -15.62 -1.68 3.16
C GLN A 356 -15.07 -3.00 3.72
N GLN A 357 -15.90 -3.78 4.42
CA GLN A 357 -15.54 -5.09 4.95
C GLN A 357 -15.88 -6.24 3.98
N PHE A 358 -16.52 -5.95 2.85
CA PHE A 358 -16.90 -6.99 1.91
C PHE A 358 -15.67 -7.54 1.19
N GLY A 359 -15.65 -8.85 1.02
CA GLY A 359 -14.54 -9.51 0.35
C GLY A 359 -14.65 -11.03 0.38
N VAL A 360 -13.69 -11.68 -0.24
CA VAL A 360 -13.68 -13.13 -0.42
C VAL A 360 -13.54 -13.84 0.92
N ARG A 361 -14.34 -14.89 1.10
CA ARG A 361 -14.27 -15.82 2.23
C ARG A 361 -13.20 -16.85 1.99
N THR A 362 -12.51 -17.21 3.06
CA THR A 362 -11.46 -18.23 3.04
C THR A 362 -11.63 -19.25 4.17
N ASP A 363 -10.89 -20.34 4.08
CA ASP A 363 -10.62 -21.24 5.21
C ASP A 363 -9.53 -20.66 6.14
N ALA A 364 -9.00 -21.47 7.06
CA ALA A 364 -7.94 -21.06 7.99
C ALA A 364 -6.56 -20.89 7.32
N GLN A 365 -6.36 -21.51 6.14
CA GLN A 365 -5.11 -21.47 5.37
C GLN A 365 -5.13 -20.40 4.26
N LEU A 366 -6.17 -19.57 4.25
CA LEU A 366 -6.45 -18.56 3.23
C LEU A 366 -6.80 -19.13 1.85
N HIS A 367 -7.26 -20.38 1.76
CA HIS A 367 -7.82 -20.89 0.52
C HIS A 367 -9.18 -20.28 0.23
N GLY A 368 -9.40 -19.84 -1.01
CA GLY A 368 -10.67 -19.27 -1.45
C GLY A 368 -11.80 -20.28 -1.37
N LEU A 369 -12.93 -19.89 -0.77
CA LEU A 369 -14.13 -20.72 -0.72
C LEU A 369 -14.98 -20.52 -1.97
N ARG A 370 -15.47 -21.61 -2.53
CA ARG A 370 -16.45 -21.62 -3.63
C ARG A 370 -17.56 -22.58 -3.26
N GLN A 371 -18.78 -22.06 -3.12
CA GLN A 371 -19.95 -22.83 -2.69
C GLN A 371 -19.69 -23.57 -1.36
N GLY A 372 -19.00 -22.90 -0.43
CA GLY A 372 -18.63 -23.43 0.88
C GLY A 372 -17.40 -24.35 0.91
N ASN A 373 -16.86 -24.74 -0.24
CA ASN A 373 -15.71 -25.65 -0.32
C ASN A 373 -14.42 -24.88 -0.65
N ALA A 374 -13.32 -25.23 0.01
CA ALA A 374 -12.02 -24.65 -0.27
C ALA A 374 -11.48 -25.13 -1.63
N VAL A 375 -10.92 -24.20 -2.41
CA VAL A 375 -10.16 -24.53 -3.62
C VAL A 375 -8.69 -24.71 -3.20
N ASN A 376 -8.24 -25.96 -3.13
CA ASN A 376 -7.04 -26.40 -2.39
C ASN A 376 -5.71 -25.78 -2.83
N ASN A 377 -5.63 -25.19 -4.01
CA ASN A 377 -4.42 -24.54 -4.52
C ASN A 377 -4.63 -23.07 -4.86
N LEU A 378 -5.72 -22.46 -4.38
CA LEU A 378 -6.06 -21.06 -4.62
C LEU A 378 -6.01 -20.28 -3.31
N TYR A 379 -4.92 -19.56 -3.09
CA TYR A 379 -4.72 -18.70 -1.93
C TYR A 379 -5.27 -17.30 -2.21
N VAL A 380 -5.90 -16.68 -1.22
CA VAL A 380 -6.49 -15.34 -1.34
C VAL A 380 -5.81 -14.42 -0.33
N ILE A 381 -5.24 -13.31 -0.79
CA ILE A 381 -4.41 -12.43 0.04
C ILE A 381 -4.70 -10.94 -0.22
N GLY A 382 -4.35 -10.11 0.77
CA GLY A 382 -4.48 -8.67 0.70
C GLY A 382 -5.92 -8.18 0.64
N SER A 383 -6.12 -7.04 -0.03
CA SER A 383 -7.37 -6.27 0.07
C SER A 383 -8.62 -6.95 -0.49
N VAL A 384 -8.50 -8.07 -1.20
CA VAL A 384 -9.67 -8.82 -1.70
C VAL A 384 -10.30 -9.69 -0.61
N LEU A 385 -9.59 -9.96 0.50
CA LEU A 385 -10.13 -10.68 1.65
C LEU A 385 -11.27 -9.88 2.31
N GLY A 386 -12.27 -10.58 2.82
CA GLY A 386 -13.35 -9.96 3.61
C GLY A 386 -13.02 -9.82 5.10
N GLY A 387 -13.85 -9.06 5.81
CA GLY A 387 -13.89 -9.03 7.27
C GLY A 387 -13.07 -7.94 7.94
N PHE A 388 -12.62 -6.91 7.19
CA PHE A 388 -11.89 -5.79 7.74
C PHE A 388 -12.13 -4.50 6.96
N ASP A 389 -12.13 -3.37 7.66
CA ASP A 389 -12.12 -2.04 7.04
C ASP A 389 -10.69 -1.49 7.08
N ALA A 390 -10.02 -1.50 5.93
CA ALA A 390 -8.63 -1.08 5.79
C ALA A 390 -8.38 0.36 6.27
N ILE A 391 -9.36 1.25 6.11
CA ILE A 391 -9.22 2.69 6.39
C ILE A 391 -9.54 2.97 7.85
N ALA A 392 -10.70 2.54 8.34
CA ALA A 392 -11.15 2.82 9.71
C ALA A 392 -10.25 2.11 10.73
N GLN A 393 -9.90 0.84 10.49
CA GLN A 393 -9.04 0.08 11.40
C GLN A 393 -7.56 0.41 11.22
N GLY A 394 -7.17 1.03 10.08
CA GLY A 394 -5.77 1.33 9.77
C GLY A 394 -4.90 0.09 9.74
N CYS A 395 -5.32 -0.90 8.93
CA CYS A 395 -4.64 -2.19 8.80
C CYS A 395 -4.38 -2.61 7.34
N GLY A 396 -4.74 -1.78 6.35
CA GLY A 396 -4.70 -2.16 4.94
C GLY A 396 -3.32 -2.62 4.44
N GLY A 397 -2.26 -1.90 4.79
CA GLY A 397 -0.88 -2.26 4.43
C GLY A 397 -0.41 -3.54 5.12
N GLY A 398 -0.64 -3.63 6.42
CA GLY A 398 -0.32 -4.80 7.23
C GLY A 398 -1.02 -6.07 6.75
N VAL A 399 -2.33 -6.03 6.51
CA VAL A 399 -3.10 -7.18 6.00
C VAL A 399 -2.52 -7.64 4.67
N CYS A 400 -2.15 -6.71 3.77
CA CYS A 400 -1.52 -7.06 2.50
C CYS A 400 -0.22 -7.86 2.66
N VAL A 401 0.71 -7.40 3.50
CA VAL A 401 2.02 -8.05 3.61
C VAL A 401 1.98 -9.31 4.48
N VAL A 402 1.20 -9.29 5.56
CA VAL A 402 1.08 -10.43 6.49
C VAL A 402 0.43 -11.62 5.81
N THR A 403 -0.70 -11.41 5.10
CA THR A 403 -1.39 -12.50 4.40
C THR A 403 -0.57 -13.01 3.20
N ALA A 404 0.16 -12.13 2.53
CA ALA A 404 1.07 -12.49 1.44
C ALA A 404 2.20 -13.42 1.90
N LEU A 405 2.88 -13.08 3.00
CA LEU A 405 3.96 -13.89 3.54
C LEU A 405 3.46 -15.20 4.15
N HIS A 406 2.30 -15.17 4.81
CA HIS A 406 1.65 -16.37 5.29
C HIS A 406 1.37 -17.36 4.16
N ALA A 407 0.70 -16.92 3.09
CA ALA A 407 0.43 -17.77 1.92
C ALA A 407 1.72 -18.26 1.25
N ALA A 408 2.74 -17.40 1.12
CA ALA A 408 4.02 -17.78 0.55
C ALA A 408 4.73 -18.87 1.37
N GLN A 409 4.64 -18.82 2.72
CA GLN A 409 5.17 -19.86 3.59
C GLN A 409 4.43 -21.18 3.42
N GLN A 410 3.09 -21.16 3.35
CA GLN A 410 2.28 -22.37 3.13
C GLN A 410 2.61 -23.02 1.79
N ILE A 411 2.68 -22.23 0.72
CA ILE A 411 3.03 -22.68 -0.63
C ILE A 411 4.45 -23.28 -0.66
N SER A 412 5.41 -22.68 0.05
CA SER A 412 6.79 -23.17 0.09
C SER A 412 6.93 -24.47 0.88
N ALA A 413 6.18 -24.63 1.98
CA ALA A 413 6.19 -25.84 2.79
C ALA A 413 5.68 -27.06 1.99
N GLN A 414 4.61 -26.89 1.20
CA GLN A 414 4.07 -27.96 0.34
C GLN A 414 5.02 -28.36 -0.81
N GLY A 415 5.91 -27.47 -1.21
CA GLY A 415 6.90 -27.73 -2.27
C GLY A 415 8.09 -28.60 -1.82
N GLY A 416 8.32 -28.73 -0.51
CA GLY A 416 9.41 -29.53 0.06
C GLY A 416 9.04 -30.99 0.36
N GLU A 417 7.77 -31.38 0.20
CA GLU A 417 7.26 -32.74 0.44
C GLU A 417 7.12 -33.60 -0.84
N GLN A 418 7.75 -33.18 -1.95
CA GLN A 418 7.84 -33.93 -3.21
C GLN A 418 9.29 -34.25 -3.57
#